data_AF-A0AAJ2WG17-F1
#
_entry.id   AF-A0AAJ2WG17-F1
#
_cell.length_a   1.000
_cell.length_b   1.000
_cell.length_c   1.000
_cell.angle_alpha   90.00
_cell.angle_beta   90.00
_cell.angle_gamma   90.00
#
_symmetry.space_group_name_H-M   'P 1'
#
loop_
_entity.id
_entity.type
_entity.pdbx_description
1 polymer ?
#
loop_
_entity_poly.entity_id
_entity_poly.type
_entity_poly.pdbx_seq_one_letter_code
_entity_poly.pdbx_strand_id
1 'polypeptide(L)'
;MFEPGLEIGQILKNGDIVEIFKCGNMGGMRRSRTTNTLVLISDYTKGLYHDKWIGGVLHYTGMGKNGDQDINWAQNATLAEYGRNDVDIHLFEVIDAGEYVYCGRIELVDKPYCDIQPGEDGVDRKVWMFPIRPIPDNDVRKPSMYVFKDMEDYRARGKNVDTEYSRMLAEMRKPTKKPTPSIQTARPTAMKPVDVVPPEIVGKQVIHKSYGKGTITGIAGGIIIVAFNSVGEKKLGYEVCIKNRLIEFI
;
A
#
# COMPACT_ATOMS: atom_id res chain seq x y z
N MET A 1 -8.64 16.74 23.32
CA MET A 1 -8.14 15.43 22.90
C MET A 1 -9.32 14.57 22.49
N PHE A 2 -9.44 14.29 21.20
CA PHE A 2 -10.47 13.45 20.60
C PHE A 2 -10.10 11.97 20.75
N GLU A 3 -11.05 11.18 21.25
CA GLU A 3 -10.90 9.75 21.47
C GLU A 3 -11.79 8.97 20.50
N PRO A 4 -11.23 8.36 19.43
CA PRO A 4 -12.03 7.70 18.40
C PRO A 4 -12.57 6.31 18.81
N GLY A 5 -12.15 5.78 19.96
CA GLY A 5 -12.48 4.41 20.38
C GLY A 5 -11.86 3.33 19.49
N LEU A 6 -10.73 3.63 18.85
CA LEU A 6 -10.02 2.72 17.94
C LEU A 6 -8.76 2.15 18.59
N GLU A 7 -8.50 0.88 18.29
CA GLU A 7 -7.28 0.19 18.70
C GLU A 7 -6.19 0.34 17.64
N ILE A 8 -4.93 0.47 18.06
CA ILE A 8 -3.79 0.47 17.13
C ILE A 8 -3.77 -0.87 16.38
N GLY A 9 -3.62 -0.81 15.05
CA GLY A 9 -3.69 -1.98 14.18
C GLY A 9 -5.12 -2.35 13.73
N GLN A 10 -6.16 -1.69 14.26
CA GLN A 10 -7.52 -1.91 13.81
C GLN A 10 -7.66 -1.56 12.32
N ILE A 11 -8.30 -2.44 11.57
CA ILE A 11 -8.56 -2.26 10.14
C ILE A 11 -9.96 -1.69 9.95
N LEU A 12 -10.04 -0.56 9.25
CA LEU A 12 -11.28 0.13 8.95
C LEU A 12 -11.54 0.21 7.44
N LYS A 13 -12.79 0.47 7.08
CA LYS A 13 -13.18 0.94 5.75
C LYS A 13 -13.24 2.47 5.73
N ASN A 14 -13.20 3.03 4.51
CA ASN A 14 -13.26 4.48 4.31
C ASN A 14 -14.54 5.11 4.92
N GLY A 15 -15.66 4.38 4.89
CA GLY A 15 -16.92 4.81 5.48
C GLY A 15 -16.82 4.99 6.99
N ASP A 16 -16.20 4.03 7.69
CA ASP A 16 -16.01 4.07 9.14
C ASP A 16 -15.20 5.30 9.56
N ILE A 17 -14.13 5.62 8.81
CA ILE A 17 -13.31 6.82 9.08
C ILE A 17 -14.15 8.11 8.95
N VAL A 18 -14.95 8.20 7.87
CA VAL A 18 -15.84 9.35 7.65
C VAL A 18 -16.85 9.46 8.79
N GLU A 19 -17.41 8.34 9.24
CA GLU A 19 -18.39 8.32 10.32
C GLU A 19 -17.78 8.68 11.68
N ILE A 20 -16.62 8.14 12.03
CA ILE A 20 -15.97 8.36 13.33
C ILE A 20 -15.42 9.79 13.40
N PHE A 21 -14.65 10.21 12.40
CA PHE A 21 -13.96 11.50 12.42
C PHE A 21 -14.80 12.65 11.87
N LYS A 22 -15.91 12.38 11.18
CA LYS A 22 -16.74 13.39 10.48
C LYS A 22 -15.95 14.20 9.45
N CYS A 23 -14.92 13.61 8.84
CA CYS A 23 -14.07 14.24 7.85
C CYS A 23 -14.54 13.93 6.41
N GLY A 24 -13.90 14.55 5.41
CA GLY A 24 -14.14 14.21 4.01
C GLY A 24 -13.80 12.75 3.67
N ASN A 25 -14.33 12.23 2.55
CA ASN A 25 -14.18 10.83 2.13
C ASN A 25 -12.98 10.58 1.20
N MET A 26 -12.24 11.61 0.79
CA MET A 26 -11.15 11.55 -0.17
C MET A 26 -9.96 12.41 0.26
N GLY A 27 -8.80 12.15 -0.35
CA GLY A 27 -7.54 12.84 -0.05
C GLY A 27 -6.72 12.16 1.04
N GLY A 28 -5.44 12.55 1.12
CA GLY A 28 -4.49 12.09 2.15
C GLY A 28 -4.68 12.82 3.48
N MET A 29 -4.92 14.14 3.43
CA MET A 29 -5.19 14.96 4.61
C MET A 29 -6.67 15.35 4.68
N ARG A 30 -7.36 14.93 5.74
CA ARG A 30 -8.81 15.07 5.87
C ARG A 30 -9.17 15.76 7.19
N ARG A 31 -9.41 17.07 7.12
CA ARG A 31 -9.76 17.88 8.29
C ARG A 31 -11.25 17.77 8.62
N SER A 32 -11.54 17.63 9.91
CA SER A 32 -12.90 17.72 10.45
C SER A 32 -12.97 18.83 11.50
N ARG A 33 -13.76 19.88 11.21
CA ARG A 33 -14.04 20.93 12.20
C ARG A 33 -14.95 20.42 13.32
N THR A 34 -15.79 19.42 13.05
CA THR A 34 -16.73 18.86 14.02
C THR A 34 -16.05 18.14 15.16
N THR A 35 -15.06 17.30 14.87
CA THR A 35 -14.29 16.54 15.89
C THR A 35 -12.98 17.25 16.27
N ASN A 36 -12.70 18.40 15.67
CA ASN A 36 -11.43 19.10 15.75
C ASN A 36 -10.20 18.22 15.43
N THR A 37 -10.33 17.31 14.47
CA THR A 37 -9.24 16.40 14.06
C THR A 37 -8.72 16.62 12.63
N LEU A 38 -7.49 16.18 12.37
CA LEU A 38 -6.94 15.97 11.04
C LEU A 38 -6.57 14.49 10.88
N VAL A 39 -7.19 13.81 9.92
CA VAL A 39 -6.84 12.44 9.57
C VAL A 39 -5.81 12.46 8.44
N LEU A 40 -4.66 11.83 8.67
CA LEU A 40 -3.61 11.58 7.68
C LEU A 40 -3.73 10.15 7.17
N ILE A 41 -3.67 9.99 5.85
CA ILE A 41 -3.73 8.71 5.17
C ILE A 41 -2.49 8.59 4.30
N SER A 42 -1.63 7.65 4.67
CA SER A 42 -0.54 7.17 3.84
C SER A 42 -0.99 5.88 3.19
N ASP A 43 -1.54 6.01 2.00
CA ASP A 43 -1.99 4.87 1.21
C ASP A 43 -0.84 4.52 0.27
N TYR A 44 -0.57 3.24 0.00
CA TYR A 44 0.53 2.82 -0.87
C TYR A 44 0.01 2.20 -2.16
N THR A 45 -1.31 2.09 -2.35
CA THR A 45 -1.96 1.32 -3.42
C THR A 45 -2.23 2.10 -4.72
N LYS A 46 -2.11 3.43 -4.67
CA LYS A 46 -2.43 4.36 -5.76
C LYS A 46 -1.24 4.76 -6.63
N GLY A 47 -0.01 4.37 -6.25
CA GLY A 47 1.19 4.56 -7.07
C GLY A 47 1.64 6.02 -7.27
N LEU A 48 1.20 6.93 -6.40
CA LEU A 48 1.59 8.35 -6.36
C LEU A 48 2.27 8.69 -5.01
N TYR A 49 2.80 7.67 -4.34
CA TYR A 49 3.15 7.74 -2.93
C TYR A 49 4.64 7.76 -2.74
N HIS A 50 5.09 8.82 -2.09
CA HIS A 50 6.49 9.09 -1.75
C HIS A 50 6.73 9.10 -0.25
N ASP A 51 5.71 8.77 0.54
CA ASP A 51 5.83 8.66 1.99
C ASP A 51 6.81 7.53 2.32
N LYS A 52 7.78 7.81 3.18
CA LYS A 52 8.87 6.88 3.47
C LYS A 52 9.10 6.81 4.96
N TRP A 53 9.19 5.59 5.47
CA TRP A 53 9.64 5.33 6.83
C TRP A 53 11.16 5.32 6.84
N ILE A 54 11.79 6.24 7.57
CA ILE A 54 13.24 6.34 7.69
C ILE A 54 13.58 6.38 9.18
N GLY A 55 14.26 5.36 9.69
CA GLY A 55 14.64 5.30 11.10
C GLY A 55 13.46 5.35 12.08
N GLY A 56 12.31 4.79 11.69
CA GLY A 56 11.10 4.81 12.52
C GLY A 56 10.30 6.12 12.46
N VAL A 57 10.65 7.04 11.55
CA VAL A 57 9.91 8.28 11.28
C VAL A 57 9.26 8.18 9.91
N LEU A 58 7.97 8.50 9.81
CA LEU A 58 7.29 8.62 8.53
C LEU A 58 7.50 10.03 7.98
N HIS A 59 8.16 10.13 6.84
CA HIS A 59 8.29 11.36 6.09
C HIS A 59 7.05 11.50 5.19
N TYR A 60 6.00 12.14 5.72
CA TYR A 60 4.70 12.27 5.06
C TYR A 60 4.71 13.43 4.05
N THR A 61 4.31 13.19 2.81
CA THR A 61 4.23 14.21 1.77
C THR A 61 2.97 15.08 1.96
N GLY A 62 3.16 16.40 1.87
CA GLY A 62 2.14 17.42 2.01
C GLY A 62 0.98 17.29 0.99
N MET A 63 -0.10 18.02 1.24
CA MET A 63 -1.22 18.17 0.32
C MET A 63 -0.86 19.03 -0.91
N GLY A 64 -1.45 18.66 -2.05
CA GLY A 64 -1.30 19.32 -3.34
C GLY A 64 -0.55 18.41 -4.30
N LYS A 65 -1.18 18.03 -5.42
CA LYS A 65 -0.68 17.00 -6.35
C LYS A 65 0.15 17.52 -7.51
N ASN A 66 -0.09 18.77 -7.91
CA ASN A 66 0.54 19.41 -9.07
C ASN A 66 1.03 20.79 -8.68
N GLY A 67 2.13 21.22 -9.30
CA GLY A 67 2.83 22.44 -8.94
C GLY A 67 3.49 22.38 -7.56
N ASP A 68 4.28 23.41 -7.28
CA ASP A 68 4.94 23.58 -6.00
C ASP A 68 3.90 23.68 -4.87
N GLN A 69 4.13 22.92 -3.80
CA GLN A 69 3.32 23.03 -2.59
C GLN A 69 3.63 24.30 -1.82
N ASP A 70 2.59 24.84 -1.20
CA ASP A 70 2.67 25.90 -0.20
C ASP A 70 2.36 25.32 1.19
N ILE A 71 3.22 25.60 2.16
CA ILE A 71 3.06 25.16 3.54
C ILE A 71 1.88 25.84 4.22
N ASN A 72 1.52 27.06 3.79
CA ASN A 72 0.42 27.83 4.35
C ASN A 72 -0.92 27.53 3.66
N TRP A 73 -0.95 26.60 2.71
CA TRP A 73 -2.15 26.27 1.96
C TRP A 73 -2.89 25.06 2.54
N ALA A 74 -4.21 25.22 2.71
CA ALA A 74 -5.14 24.17 3.13
C ALA A 74 -4.67 23.40 4.39
N GLN A 75 -4.54 22.07 4.30
CA GLN A 75 -4.21 21.23 5.46
C GLN A 75 -2.72 21.19 5.77
N ASN A 76 -1.86 21.65 4.85
CA ASN A 76 -0.44 21.84 5.15
C ASN A 76 -0.28 22.86 6.28
N ALA A 77 -1.06 23.94 6.26
CA ALA A 77 -1.03 24.96 7.30
C ALA A 77 -1.43 24.38 8.66
N THR A 78 -2.47 23.54 8.67
CA THR A 78 -2.93 22.88 9.91
C THR A 78 -1.85 21.95 10.47
N LEU A 79 -1.21 21.14 9.63
CA LEU A 79 -0.15 20.23 10.09
C LEU A 79 1.14 20.99 10.48
N ALA A 80 1.47 22.07 9.79
CA ALA A 80 2.64 22.92 10.11
C ALA A 80 2.49 23.67 11.45
N GLU A 81 1.25 23.90 11.88
CA GLU A 81 0.91 24.48 13.18
C GLU A 81 0.72 23.44 14.29
N TYR A 82 1.18 22.19 14.09
CA TYR A 82 1.14 21.14 15.10
C TYR A 82 1.63 21.65 16.48
N GLY A 83 0.85 21.36 17.51
CA GLY A 83 1.11 21.80 18.89
C GLY A 83 0.72 23.25 19.19
N ARG A 84 0.18 24.02 18.23
CA ARG A 84 -0.25 25.41 18.43
C ARG A 84 -1.71 25.70 18.04
N ASN A 85 -2.40 24.76 17.40
CA ASN A 85 -3.76 24.94 16.88
C ASN A 85 -4.81 23.98 17.46
N ASP A 86 -4.47 23.25 18.53
CA ASP A 86 -5.33 22.31 19.26
C ASP A 86 -5.97 21.19 18.40
N VAL A 87 -5.47 20.95 17.18
CA VAL A 87 -5.99 19.91 16.29
C VAL A 87 -5.35 18.57 16.62
N ASP A 88 -6.17 17.57 16.92
CA ASP A 88 -5.72 16.20 17.11
C ASP A 88 -5.46 15.52 15.75
N ILE A 89 -4.26 14.96 15.56
CA ILE A 89 -3.85 14.40 14.28
C ILE A 89 -3.69 12.89 14.41
N HIS A 90 -4.35 12.15 13.52
CA HIS A 90 -4.42 10.69 13.53
C HIS A 90 -3.89 10.12 12.21
N LEU A 91 -3.13 9.03 12.28
CA LEU A 91 -2.53 8.38 11.11
C LEU A 91 -3.23 7.06 10.79
N PHE A 92 -3.49 6.86 9.50
CA PHE A 92 -3.89 5.59 8.91
C PHE A 92 -2.94 5.23 7.78
N GLU A 93 -2.63 3.93 7.66
CA GLU A 93 -1.88 3.39 6.54
C GLU A 93 -2.72 2.42 5.72
N VAL A 94 -2.57 2.45 4.41
CA VAL A 94 -3.28 1.54 3.48
C VAL A 94 -2.25 0.78 2.66
N ILE A 95 -1.98 -0.46 3.06
CA ILE A 95 -1.10 -1.38 2.32
C ILE A 95 -1.92 -2.18 1.30
N ASP A 96 -3.11 -2.62 1.73
CA ASP A 96 -4.05 -3.39 0.94
C ASP A 96 -5.26 -2.50 0.62
N ALA A 97 -5.69 -2.47 -0.65
CA ALA A 97 -6.63 -1.45 -1.12
C ALA A 97 -7.98 -1.53 -0.37
N GLY A 98 -8.36 -0.42 0.27
CA GLY A 98 -9.59 -0.34 1.06
C GLY A 98 -9.49 -0.86 2.49
N GLU A 99 -8.28 -1.18 2.96
CA GLU A 99 -7.97 -1.54 4.35
C GLU A 99 -7.15 -0.44 5.01
N TYR A 100 -7.81 0.38 5.83
CA TYR A 100 -7.19 1.51 6.50
C TYR A 100 -6.79 1.08 7.91
N VAL A 101 -5.50 0.86 8.14
CA VAL A 101 -4.98 0.41 9.42
C VAL A 101 -4.69 1.62 10.31
N TYR A 102 -5.36 1.71 11.45
CA TYR A 102 -5.16 2.80 12.40
C TYR A 102 -3.79 2.68 13.09
N CYS A 103 -2.98 3.73 12.99
CA CYS A 103 -1.64 3.76 13.58
C CYS A 103 -1.59 4.52 14.92
N GLY A 104 -2.64 5.24 15.29
CA GLY A 104 -2.66 6.09 16.48
C GLY A 104 -2.65 7.59 16.18
N ARG A 105 -2.55 8.39 17.24
CA ARG A 105 -2.25 9.83 17.14
C ARG A 105 -0.79 10.01 16.76
N ILE A 106 -0.42 11.19 16.25
CA ILE A 106 0.97 11.46 15.86
C ILE A 106 1.58 12.61 16.65
N GLU A 107 2.91 12.62 16.65
CA GLU A 107 3.72 13.81 16.85
C GLU A 107 4.49 14.17 15.58
N LEU A 108 4.80 15.46 15.47
CA LEU A 108 5.77 16.00 14.52
C LEU A 108 7.16 15.96 15.17
N VAL A 109 8.05 15.10 14.69
CA VAL A 109 9.34 14.83 15.34
C VAL A 109 10.45 15.79 14.92
N ASP A 110 10.29 16.47 13.79
CA ASP A 110 11.23 17.49 13.29
C ASP A 110 10.48 18.52 12.43
N LYS A 111 11.17 19.61 12.08
CA LYS A 111 10.61 20.69 11.25
C LYS A 111 10.25 20.17 9.85
N PRO A 112 9.12 20.60 9.28
CA PRO A 112 8.82 20.33 7.89
C PRO A 112 9.92 20.88 6.98
N TYR A 113 10.24 20.15 5.91
CA TYR A 113 11.28 20.53 4.96
C TYR A 113 10.82 20.29 3.53
N CYS A 114 11.54 20.85 2.55
CA CYS A 114 11.19 20.69 1.14
C CYS A 114 11.95 19.54 0.50
N ASP A 115 11.29 18.81 -0.38
CA ASP A 115 11.88 17.80 -1.28
C ASP A 115 11.39 18.02 -2.72
N ILE A 116 12.03 17.37 -3.69
CA ILE A 116 11.61 17.36 -5.09
C ILE A 116 11.04 15.97 -5.42
N GLN A 117 9.77 15.94 -5.82
CA GLN A 117 9.07 14.71 -6.18
C GLN A 117 8.21 14.96 -7.43
N PRO A 118 7.97 13.94 -8.28
CA PRO A 118 7.09 14.09 -9.42
C PRO A 118 5.63 14.37 -8.98
N GLY A 119 4.94 15.22 -9.71
CA GLY A 119 3.50 15.40 -9.60
C GLY A 119 2.70 14.25 -10.22
N GLU A 120 1.38 14.38 -10.20
CA GLU A 120 0.49 13.44 -10.91
C GLU A 120 0.68 13.51 -12.44
N ASP A 121 1.19 14.63 -12.93
CA ASP A 121 1.62 14.85 -14.32
C ASP A 121 3.03 14.29 -14.64
N GLY A 122 3.74 13.76 -13.63
CA GLY A 122 5.11 13.28 -13.77
C GLY A 122 6.17 14.39 -13.80
N VAL A 123 5.78 15.65 -13.57
CA VAL A 123 6.71 16.79 -13.54
C VAL A 123 7.23 16.98 -12.12
N ASP A 124 8.55 17.06 -11.98
CA ASP A 124 9.19 17.36 -10.70
C ASP A 124 8.71 18.69 -10.15
N ARG A 125 8.33 18.69 -8.87
CA ARG A 125 7.84 19.87 -8.15
C ARG A 125 8.33 19.87 -6.72
N LYS A 126 8.34 21.05 -6.10
CA LYS A 126 8.63 21.17 -4.67
C LYS A 126 7.46 20.64 -3.86
N VAL A 127 7.75 19.73 -2.94
CA VAL A 127 6.79 19.23 -1.96
C VAL A 127 7.26 19.56 -0.55
N TRP A 128 6.33 19.66 0.39
CA TRP A 128 6.61 19.74 1.81
C TRP A 128 6.55 18.35 2.43
N MET A 129 7.60 17.97 3.14
CA MET A 129 7.70 16.73 3.89
C MET A 129 7.50 17.01 5.37
N PHE A 130 6.65 16.22 6.02
CA PHE A 130 6.32 16.30 7.44
C PHE A 130 6.85 15.06 8.16
N PRO A 131 7.94 15.16 8.94
CA PRO A 131 8.47 14.05 9.74
C PRO A 131 7.53 13.77 10.92
N ILE A 132 6.76 12.69 10.85
CA ILE A 132 5.78 12.31 11.86
C ILE A 132 6.05 10.92 12.44
N ARG A 133 5.60 10.71 13.68
CA ARG A 133 5.65 9.41 14.35
C ARG A 133 4.37 9.15 15.14
N PRO A 134 3.83 7.92 15.13
CA PRO A 134 2.72 7.55 16.01
C PRO A 134 3.08 7.62 17.50
N ILE A 135 2.10 7.99 18.33
CA ILE A 135 2.17 7.91 19.78
C ILE A 135 0.97 7.09 20.29
N PRO A 136 1.21 6.01 21.06
CA PRO A 136 2.53 5.41 21.32
C PRO A 136 3.18 4.85 20.04
N ASP A 137 4.49 4.68 20.10
CA ASP A 137 5.21 3.90 19.08
C ASP A 137 4.63 2.49 18.98
N ASN A 138 4.63 1.91 17.78
CA ASN A 138 3.96 0.65 17.51
C ASN A 138 4.54 -0.12 16.31
N ASP A 139 4.19 -1.40 16.24
CA ASP A 139 4.65 -2.37 15.25
C ASP A 139 3.61 -2.63 14.13
N VAL A 140 2.66 -1.70 13.93
CA VAL A 140 1.69 -1.78 12.84
C VAL A 140 2.46 -2.03 11.54
N ARG A 141 2.04 -3.08 10.81
CA ARG A 141 2.69 -3.52 9.57
C ARG A 141 2.95 -2.32 8.66
N LYS A 142 4.21 -2.16 8.26
CA LYS A 142 4.66 -1.13 7.32
C LYS A 142 4.95 -1.74 5.94
N PRO A 143 4.86 -0.96 4.86
CA PRO A 143 5.20 -1.44 3.52
C PRO A 143 6.72 -1.58 3.37
N SER A 144 7.23 -2.81 3.44
CA SER A 144 8.67 -3.14 3.45
C SER A 144 9.54 -2.40 2.43
N MET A 145 9.05 -2.12 1.22
CA MET A 145 9.80 -1.37 0.20
C MET A 145 10.08 0.09 0.60
N TYR A 146 9.19 0.70 1.36
CA TYR A 146 9.23 2.10 1.78
C TYR A 146 9.78 2.29 3.21
N VAL A 147 10.30 1.22 3.82
CA VAL A 147 10.92 1.26 5.14
C VAL A 147 12.43 1.21 4.97
N PHE A 148 13.11 2.20 5.52
CA PHE A 148 14.57 2.37 5.52
C PHE A 148 15.07 2.45 6.95
N LYS A 149 16.22 1.82 7.20
CA LYS A 149 16.83 1.80 8.53
C LYS A 149 17.21 3.20 9.00
N ASP A 150 17.75 4.01 8.09
CA ASP A 150 18.25 5.34 8.35
C ASP A 150 18.39 6.13 7.03
N MET A 151 18.86 7.38 7.12
CA MET A 151 19.05 8.24 5.95
C MET A 151 20.15 7.74 5.00
N GLU A 152 21.12 6.94 5.47
CA GLU A 152 22.15 6.35 4.60
C GLU A 152 21.57 5.21 3.76
N ASP A 153 20.78 4.33 4.38
CA ASP A 153 20.01 3.28 3.68
C ASP A 153 19.05 3.89 2.65
N TYR A 154 18.35 4.98 3.03
CA TYR A 154 17.49 5.72 2.09
C TYR A 154 18.29 6.28 0.90
N ARG A 155 19.45 6.90 1.14
CA ARG A 155 20.29 7.43 0.05
C ARG A 155 20.85 6.33 -0.87
N ALA A 156 21.13 5.15 -0.33
CA ALA A 156 21.71 4.03 -1.06
C ALA A 156 20.71 3.34 -2.00
N ARG A 157 19.48 3.09 -1.55
CA ARG A 157 18.47 2.34 -2.35
C ARG A 157 17.11 3.02 -2.52
N GLY A 158 16.85 4.13 -1.84
CA GLY A 158 15.57 4.82 -1.89
C GLY A 158 15.35 5.68 -3.14
N LYS A 159 16.42 6.05 -3.87
CA LYS A 159 16.31 6.94 -5.05
C LYS A 159 15.42 6.40 -6.16
N ASN A 160 15.32 5.07 -6.31
CA ASN A 160 14.55 4.44 -7.37
C ASN A 160 13.29 3.71 -6.86
N VAL A 161 13.02 3.74 -5.55
CA VAL A 161 11.95 2.93 -4.94
C VAL A 161 10.59 3.22 -5.56
N ASP A 162 10.31 4.50 -5.82
CA ASP A 162 9.05 4.96 -6.41
C ASP A 162 8.91 4.44 -7.85
N THR A 163 10.00 4.49 -8.64
CA THR A 163 10.02 3.98 -10.02
C THR A 163 9.89 2.46 -10.08
N GLU A 164 10.58 1.75 -9.18
CA GLU A 164 10.50 0.29 -9.07
C GLU A 164 9.09 -0.16 -8.67
N TYR A 165 8.47 0.54 -7.73
CA TYR A 165 7.10 0.25 -7.30
C TYR A 165 6.07 0.55 -8.40
N SER A 166 6.17 1.69 -9.09
CA SER A 166 5.30 1.99 -10.22
C SER A 166 5.44 0.94 -11.34
N ARG A 167 6.65 0.43 -11.58
CA ARG A 167 6.87 -0.69 -12.52
C ARG A 167 6.18 -1.96 -12.04
N MET A 168 6.33 -2.32 -10.77
CA MET A 168 5.68 -3.49 -10.17
C MET A 168 4.14 -3.38 -10.24
N LEU A 169 3.56 -2.23 -9.89
CA LEU A 169 2.12 -1.98 -10.01
C LEU A 169 1.66 -2.00 -11.47
N ALA A 170 2.42 -1.44 -12.41
CA ALA A 170 2.10 -1.49 -13.83
C ALA A 170 2.15 -2.93 -14.36
N GLU A 171 3.09 -3.75 -13.90
CA GLU A 171 3.14 -5.18 -14.22
C GLU A 171 1.96 -5.95 -13.64
N MET A 172 1.52 -5.62 -12.42
CA MET A 172 0.30 -6.19 -11.81
C MET A 172 -1.00 -5.70 -12.47
N ARG A 173 -1.01 -4.46 -13.01
CA ARG A 173 -2.16 -3.85 -13.71
C ARG A 173 -2.24 -4.22 -15.19
N LYS A 174 -1.18 -4.76 -15.80
CA LYS A 174 -1.23 -5.21 -17.20
C LYS A 174 -2.31 -6.31 -17.31
N PRO A 175 -3.35 -6.13 -18.15
CA PRO A 175 -4.24 -7.22 -18.45
C PRO A 175 -3.40 -8.32 -19.10
N THR A 176 -3.51 -9.56 -18.62
CA THR A 176 -3.09 -10.73 -19.40
C THR A 176 -3.75 -10.59 -20.77
N LYS A 177 -2.98 -10.28 -21.82
CA LYS A 177 -3.49 -10.23 -23.19
C LYS A 177 -4.09 -11.61 -23.50
N LYS A 178 -5.42 -11.73 -23.47
CA LYS A 178 -6.09 -12.81 -24.20
C LYS A 178 -5.87 -12.53 -25.68
N PRO A 179 -5.31 -13.45 -26.47
CA PRO A 179 -5.18 -13.25 -27.90
C PRO A 179 -6.59 -13.21 -28.50
N THR A 180 -6.90 -12.15 -29.23
CA THR A 180 -8.07 -12.10 -30.11
C THR A 180 -7.88 -13.16 -31.20
N PRO A 181 -8.87 -14.02 -31.50
CA PRO A 181 -8.73 -14.99 -32.58
C PRO A 181 -8.89 -14.25 -33.92
N SER A 182 -7.77 -13.83 -34.52
CA SER A 182 -7.73 -13.59 -35.96
C SER A 182 -7.53 -14.94 -36.66
N ILE A 183 -8.43 -15.24 -37.59
CA ILE A 183 -8.39 -16.43 -38.44
C ILE A 183 -7.05 -16.40 -39.20
N GLN A 184 -6.14 -17.32 -38.90
CA GLN A 184 -4.92 -17.52 -39.67
C GLN A 184 -5.14 -18.61 -40.72
N THR A 185 -4.89 -18.30 -41.99
CA THR A 185 -4.47 -19.32 -42.94
C THR A 185 -3.03 -19.71 -42.62
N ALA A 186 -2.87 -21.02 -42.42
CA ALA A 186 -1.75 -21.67 -41.77
C ALA A 186 -0.40 -21.57 -42.52
N ARG A 187 0.69 -21.57 -41.75
CA ARG A 187 1.86 -22.43 -42.01
C ARG A 187 2.50 -22.87 -40.68
N PRO A 188 2.93 -24.15 -40.58
CA PRO A 188 3.28 -24.77 -39.31
C PRO A 188 4.74 -24.51 -38.93
N THR A 189 4.96 -23.93 -37.75
CA THR A 189 6.26 -24.01 -37.07
C THR A 189 6.03 -24.35 -35.60
N ALA A 190 6.83 -25.29 -35.13
CA ALA A 190 6.63 -26.09 -33.94
C ALA A 190 6.30 -25.26 -32.68
N MET A 191 5.22 -25.66 -32.01
CA MET A 191 4.84 -25.16 -30.69
C MET A 191 5.96 -25.44 -29.69
N LYS A 192 6.49 -24.40 -29.07
CA LYS A 192 7.14 -24.55 -27.76
C LYS A 192 6.03 -24.73 -26.71
N PRO A 193 6.17 -25.62 -25.72
CA PRO A 193 5.10 -25.90 -24.76
C PRO A 193 4.83 -24.65 -23.91
N VAL A 194 3.54 -24.29 -23.78
CA VAL A 194 3.08 -23.35 -22.76
C VAL A 194 2.94 -24.17 -21.48
N ASP A 195 3.63 -23.78 -20.42
CA ASP A 195 3.60 -24.48 -19.13
C ASP A 195 2.21 -24.33 -18.48
N VAL A 196 1.38 -25.35 -18.66
CA VAL A 196 0.02 -25.46 -18.11
C VAL A 196 0.12 -25.98 -16.68
N VAL A 197 -0.53 -25.30 -15.72
CA VAL A 197 -0.74 -25.83 -14.37
C VAL A 197 -1.40 -27.21 -14.50
N PRO A 198 -0.76 -28.31 -14.05
CA PRO A 198 -1.25 -29.65 -14.36
C PRO A 198 -2.66 -29.83 -13.79
N PRO A 199 -3.69 -30.13 -14.60
CA PRO A 199 -5.07 -30.22 -14.13
C PRO A 199 -5.27 -31.30 -13.05
N GLU A 200 -4.37 -32.29 -13.01
CA GLU A 200 -4.31 -33.34 -11.98
C GLU A 200 -3.96 -32.86 -10.56
N ILE A 201 -3.65 -31.58 -10.35
CA ILE A 201 -3.42 -31.05 -9.00
C ILE A 201 -4.71 -30.66 -8.27
N VAL A 202 -5.85 -30.53 -8.98
CA VAL A 202 -7.14 -30.28 -8.32
C VAL A 202 -7.50 -31.49 -7.45
N GLY A 203 -7.82 -31.23 -6.18
CA GLY A 203 -8.07 -32.25 -5.17
C GLY A 203 -6.85 -32.67 -4.36
N LYS A 204 -5.62 -32.28 -4.76
CA LYS A 204 -4.41 -32.58 -3.98
C LYS A 204 -4.31 -31.70 -2.73
N GLN A 205 -3.71 -32.25 -1.69
CA GLN A 205 -3.40 -31.52 -0.47
C GLN A 205 -2.05 -30.83 -0.62
N VAL A 206 -1.96 -29.61 -0.09
CA VAL A 206 -0.74 -28.81 -0.08
C VAL A 206 -0.52 -28.22 1.31
N ILE A 207 0.74 -27.99 1.66
CA ILE A 207 1.12 -27.18 2.81
C ILE A 207 1.72 -25.88 2.29
N HIS A 208 1.10 -24.76 2.65
CA HIS A 208 1.64 -23.44 2.36
C HIS A 208 2.40 -22.89 3.57
N LYS A 209 3.59 -22.32 3.35
CA LYS A 209 4.47 -21.81 4.43
C LYS A 209 3.78 -20.87 5.42
N SER A 210 2.84 -20.05 4.94
CA SER A 210 2.13 -19.06 5.78
C SER A 210 0.70 -19.47 6.15
N TYR A 211 0.08 -20.40 5.41
CA TYR A 211 -1.35 -20.71 5.56
C TYR A 211 -1.60 -22.15 6.03
N GLY A 212 -0.53 -22.92 6.22
CA GLY A 212 -0.61 -24.30 6.67
C GLY A 212 -1.25 -25.21 5.61
N LYS A 213 -1.92 -26.26 6.07
CA LYS A 213 -2.48 -27.30 5.22
C LYS A 213 -3.78 -26.85 4.53
N GLY A 214 -3.89 -27.13 3.24
CA GLY A 214 -5.09 -26.86 2.45
C GLY A 214 -5.26 -27.83 1.28
N THR A 215 -6.41 -27.79 0.63
CA THR A 215 -6.74 -28.62 -0.54
C THR A 215 -6.97 -27.73 -1.74
N ILE A 216 -6.38 -28.08 -2.89
CA ILE A 216 -6.61 -27.35 -4.13
C ILE A 216 -8.03 -27.65 -4.62
N THR A 217 -8.90 -26.65 -4.63
CA THR A 217 -10.32 -26.78 -5.02
C THR A 217 -10.58 -26.41 -6.47
N GLY A 218 -9.65 -25.72 -7.12
CA GLY A 218 -9.79 -25.35 -8.53
C GLY A 218 -8.55 -24.70 -9.12
N ILE A 219 -8.53 -24.57 -10.44
CA ILE A 219 -7.48 -23.88 -11.20
C ILE A 219 -8.17 -22.87 -12.12
N ALA A 220 -7.62 -21.66 -12.16
CA ALA A 220 -8.04 -20.61 -13.06
C ALA A 220 -6.82 -20.03 -13.78
N GLY A 221 -6.47 -20.61 -14.93
CA GLY A 221 -5.25 -20.26 -15.66
C GLY A 221 -3.99 -20.62 -14.85
N GLY A 222 -3.12 -19.64 -14.61
CA GLY A 222 -1.91 -19.79 -13.77
C GLY A 222 -2.14 -19.72 -12.27
N ILE A 223 -3.41 -19.67 -11.81
CA ILE A 223 -3.79 -19.52 -10.40
C ILE A 223 -4.39 -20.82 -9.89
N ILE A 224 -3.94 -21.29 -8.73
CA ILE A 224 -4.59 -22.34 -7.94
C ILE A 224 -5.49 -21.72 -6.87
N ILE A 225 -6.65 -22.30 -6.68
CA ILE A 225 -7.57 -21.97 -5.59
C ILE A 225 -7.39 -23.04 -4.53
N VAL A 226 -7.02 -22.63 -3.32
CA VAL A 226 -6.71 -23.53 -2.21
C VAL A 226 -7.59 -23.19 -1.03
N ALA A 227 -8.36 -24.16 -0.55
CA ALA A 227 -9.09 -24.08 0.70
C ALA A 227 -8.16 -24.52 1.85
N PHE A 228 -7.69 -23.55 2.64
CA PHE A 228 -6.85 -23.81 3.81
C PHE A 228 -7.70 -24.04 5.05
N ASN A 229 -7.29 -24.99 5.89
CA ASN A 229 -8.03 -25.36 7.10
C ASN A 229 -8.12 -24.22 8.13
N SER A 230 -7.11 -23.33 8.16
CA SER A 230 -6.97 -22.27 9.17
C SER A 230 -7.45 -20.89 8.70
N VAL A 231 -7.41 -20.62 7.39
CA VAL A 231 -7.62 -19.26 6.84
C VAL A 231 -8.63 -19.20 5.69
N GLY A 232 -9.32 -20.32 5.41
CA GLY A 232 -10.32 -20.40 4.35
C GLY A 232 -9.72 -20.39 2.95
N GLU A 233 -10.53 -20.02 1.95
CA GLU A 233 -10.12 -20.06 0.54
C GLU A 233 -9.15 -18.93 0.17
N LYS A 234 -8.07 -19.29 -0.53
CA LYS A 234 -7.08 -18.34 -1.08
C LYS A 234 -6.76 -18.68 -2.53
N LYS A 235 -6.55 -17.62 -3.32
CA LYS A 235 -6.12 -17.70 -4.72
C LYS A 235 -4.63 -17.43 -4.79
N LEU A 236 -3.85 -18.40 -5.25
CA LEU A 236 -2.39 -18.36 -5.26
C LEU A 236 -1.86 -18.54 -6.68
N GLY A 237 -0.87 -17.75 -7.09
CA GLY A 237 -0.20 -17.95 -8.38
C GLY A 237 0.65 -19.23 -8.34
N TYR A 238 0.35 -20.21 -9.21
CA TYR A 238 1.00 -21.52 -9.21
C TYR A 238 2.51 -21.41 -9.39
N GLU A 239 2.97 -20.73 -10.45
CA GLU A 239 4.40 -20.55 -10.73
C GLU A 239 5.14 -19.83 -9.61
N VAL A 240 4.52 -18.79 -9.03
CA VAL A 240 5.09 -18.05 -7.90
C VAL A 240 5.24 -18.96 -6.69
N CYS A 241 4.25 -19.83 -6.45
CA CYS A 241 4.28 -20.78 -5.36
C CYS A 241 5.30 -21.90 -5.55
N ILE A 242 5.47 -22.42 -6.77
CA ILE A 242 6.47 -23.45 -7.07
C ILE A 242 7.89 -22.86 -7.07
N LYS A 243 8.12 -21.75 -7.78
CA LYS A 243 9.43 -21.10 -7.91
C LYS A 243 9.99 -20.64 -6.57
N ASN A 244 9.15 -20.09 -5.70
CA ASN A 244 9.55 -19.62 -4.37
C ASN A 244 9.36 -20.68 -3.27
N ARG A 245 8.99 -21.93 -3.64
CA ARG A 245 8.71 -23.03 -2.71
C ARG A 245 7.77 -22.61 -1.58
N LEU A 246 6.67 -21.95 -1.92
CA LEU A 246 5.65 -21.50 -0.98
C LEU A 246 4.64 -22.61 -0.66
N ILE A 247 4.44 -23.55 -1.59
CA ILE A 247 3.59 -24.73 -1.42
C ILE A 247 4.40 -26.01 -1.57
N GLU A 248 4.08 -27.00 -0.76
CA GLU A 248 4.57 -28.37 -0.87
C GLU A 248 3.37 -29.32 -1.02
N PHE A 249 3.42 -30.24 -1.98
CA PHE A 249 2.36 -31.24 -2.19
C PHE A 249 2.51 -32.39 -1.20
N ILE A 250 1.38 -32.84 -0.64
CA ILE A 250 1.26 -34.00 0.24
C ILE A 250 0.65 -35.17 -0.54
#